data_AF-A0A8F4J7P5-F1
#
_entry.id   AF-A0A8F4J7P5-F1
#
_cell.length_a   1.000
_cell.length_b   1.000
_cell.length_c   1.000
_cell.angle_alpha   90.00
_cell.angle_beta   90.00
_cell.angle_gamma   90.00
#
_symmetry.space_group_name_H-M   'P 1'
#
loop_
_entity.id
_entity.type
_entity.pdbx_description
1 polymer ?
#
loop_
_entity_poly.entity_id
_entity_poly.type
_entity_poly.pdbx_seq_one_letter_code
_entity_poly.pdbx_strand_id
1 'polypeptide(L)'
;MAAYPWRDRYFADIQRTPGGYWPFTEYRPDDFSSPYVNIKGWLRRSYRPKGDVSTMPTIWMFGGSTTWGEGQRDDYTIASYVARLSERDGLPVRMDNYGERGWTHFQEMILYEQELGLHAAPDFSIFYDGANEITSQSLLNVAIPTHTLAYTYAEMLAGKTIATRFTEQPQPETSLSELYHTYSKHSAIHKVVAWFRPSPAAASTGQGAGDAPGEEFTGGQQQGANGSVSNYQTTPQDGTDAGKVYENGKQLTMALSKRYDVRSFLFWQPVGYNGEAQQNARDLLTSPTIDIADTLAAHPEVFIDGGHTNEEGARLVAVEIWKHVKPAVQKWYEEHR
;
A
#
# COMPACT_ATOMS: atom_id res chain seq x y z
N MET A 1 -15.28 -4.70 -19.64
CA MET A 1 -16.39 -4.65 -18.67
C MET A 1 -17.78 -4.27 -19.23
N ALA A 2 -17.92 -3.71 -20.44
CA ALA A 2 -19.20 -3.16 -20.92
C ALA A 2 -20.37 -4.16 -21.04
N ALA A 3 -20.09 -5.46 -21.11
CA ALA A 3 -21.11 -6.49 -21.22
C ALA A 3 -21.82 -6.84 -19.90
N TYR A 4 -21.34 -6.34 -18.75
CA TYR A 4 -21.88 -6.73 -17.45
C TYR A 4 -23.00 -5.79 -16.98
N PRO A 5 -24.25 -6.27 -16.80
CA PRO A 5 -25.39 -5.42 -16.45
C PRO A 5 -25.29 -4.82 -15.04
N TRP A 6 -24.44 -5.38 -14.18
CA TRP A 6 -24.20 -4.90 -12.82
C TRP A 6 -23.13 -3.78 -12.75
N ARG A 7 -22.37 -3.55 -13.83
CA ARG A 7 -21.19 -2.68 -13.86
C ARG A 7 -21.49 -1.27 -13.38
N ASP A 8 -22.51 -0.63 -13.95
CA ASP A 8 -22.77 0.79 -13.69
C ASP A 8 -23.16 1.02 -12.23
N ARG A 9 -23.96 0.11 -11.66
CA ARG A 9 -24.28 0.12 -10.23
C ARG A 9 -23.04 -0.14 -9.39
N TYR A 10 -22.22 -1.13 -9.74
CA TYR A 10 -21.00 -1.44 -9.02
C TYR A 10 -20.08 -0.21 -8.93
N PHE A 11 -19.77 0.43 -10.06
CA PHE A 11 -18.90 1.61 -10.06
C PHE A 11 -19.56 2.81 -9.35
N ALA A 12 -20.90 2.93 -9.35
CA ALA A 12 -21.59 3.92 -8.53
C ALA A 12 -21.52 3.59 -7.03
N ASP A 13 -21.46 2.30 -6.64
CA ASP A 13 -21.35 1.86 -5.25
C ASP A 13 -19.95 2.13 -4.69
N ILE A 14 -18.88 1.85 -5.43
CA ILE A 14 -17.50 2.07 -4.95
C ILE A 14 -17.15 3.55 -4.73
N GLN A 15 -17.85 4.47 -5.40
CA GLN A 15 -17.67 5.91 -5.19
C GLN A 15 -18.39 6.42 -3.93
N ARG A 16 -19.18 5.58 -3.27
CA ARG A 16 -19.98 5.92 -2.10
C ARG A 16 -19.55 5.16 -0.85
N THR A 17 -18.47 4.39 -0.90
CA THR A 17 -17.91 3.72 0.27
C THR A 17 -17.45 4.79 1.27
N PRO A 18 -18.06 4.88 2.46
CA PRO A 18 -17.68 5.85 3.46
C PRO A 18 -16.37 5.44 4.13
N GLY A 19 -15.72 6.43 4.73
CA GLY A 19 -14.50 6.26 5.50
C GLY A 19 -13.96 7.61 5.91
N GLY A 20 -12.85 7.58 6.64
CA GLY A 20 -12.25 8.80 7.18
C GLY A 20 -10.76 8.69 7.38
N TYR A 21 -10.16 9.85 7.67
CA TYR A 21 -8.74 9.92 7.97
C TYR A 21 -8.38 9.04 9.16
N TRP A 22 -7.27 8.31 9.06
CA TRP A 22 -6.69 7.56 10.15
C TRP A 22 -5.18 7.80 10.26
N PRO A 23 -4.64 8.05 11.46
CA PRO A 23 -3.21 8.25 11.63
C PRO A 23 -2.38 7.09 11.05
N PHE A 24 -1.27 7.45 10.39
CA PHE A 24 -0.27 6.56 9.77
C PHE A 24 -0.71 5.79 8.52
N THR A 25 -1.93 5.26 8.47
CA THR A 25 -2.45 4.56 7.29
C THR A 25 -3.29 5.44 6.36
N GLU A 26 -3.47 6.71 6.73
CA GLU A 26 -4.24 7.75 6.05
C GLU A 26 -5.76 7.52 5.98
N TYR A 27 -6.24 6.32 5.71
CA TYR A 27 -7.66 6.03 5.54
C TYR A 27 -8.11 4.83 6.37
N ARG A 28 -9.39 4.82 6.78
CA ARG A 28 -10.12 3.64 7.27
C ARG A 28 -11.51 3.63 6.66
N PRO A 29 -11.97 2.51 6.09
CA PRO A 29 -13.33 2.42 5.57
C PRO A 29 -14.33 2.28 6.73
N ASP A 30 -15.50 2.88 6.58
CA ASP A 30 -16.66 2.59 7.42
C ASP A 30 -17.42 1.37 6.87
N ASP A 31 -18.32 0.82 7.67
CA ASP A 31 -19.22 -0.23 7.22
C ASP A 31 -20.05 0.23 6.01
N PHE A 32 -20.12 -0.61 4.99
CA PHE A 32 -20.87 -0.33 3.76
C PHE A 32 -21.59 -1.57 3.27
N SER A 33 -22.80 -1.39 2.74
CA SER A 33 -23.54 -2.49 2.15
C SER A 33 -24.26 -2.08 0.88
N SER A 34 -23.98 -2.82 -0.18
CA SER A 34 -24.67 -2.78 -1.45
C SER A 34 -24.83 -4.21 -1.99
N PRO A 35 -25.60 -4.44 -3.07
CA PRO A 35 -25.71 -5.78 -3.65
C PRO A 35 -24.41 -6.39 -4.16
N TYR A 36 -23.37 -5.59 -4.38
CA TYR A 36 -22.13 -6.04 -5.02
C TYR A 36 -20.86 -5.68 -4.26
N VAL A 37 -20.95 -4.75 -3.30
CA VAL A 37 -19.85 -4.24 -2.50
C VAL A 37 -20.31 -4.19 -1.05
N ASN A 38 -19.67 -4.98 -0.21
CA ASN A 38 -19.89 -4.96 1.22
C ASN A 38 -18.56 -4.85 1.96
N ILE A 39 -18.52 -3.96 2.94
CA ILE A 39 -17.41 -3.74 3.86
C ILE A 39 -17.98 -3.87 5.28
N LYS A 40 -17.32 -4.66 6.12
CA LYS A 40 -17.72 -4.81 7.53
C LYS A 40 -16.47 -4.92 8.40
N GLY A 41 -16.33 -4.02 9.37
CA GLY A 41 -15.17 -4.01 10.26
C GLY A 41 -13.86 -3.99 9.47
N TRP A 42 -13.77 -3.08 8.50
CA TRP A 42 -12.65 -2.90 7.57
C TRP A 42 -12.42 -4.01 6.55
N LEU A 43 -13.12 -5.14 6.66
CA LEU A 43 -12.97 -6.24 5.74
C LEU A 43 -13.88 -6.08 4.53
N ARG A 44 -13.29 -6.19 3.35
CA ARG A 44 -14.00 -6.42 2.11
C ARG A 44 -14.64 -7.82 2.16
N ARG A 45 -15.98 -7.90 2.09
CA ARG A 45 -16.68 -9.19 2.07
C ARG A 45 -16.14 -10.06 0.94
N SER A 46 -15.80 -11.30 1.30
CA SER A 46 -15.32 -12.33 0.39
C SER A 46 -16.16 -13.60 0.54
N TYR A 47 -16.07 -14.49 -0.45
CA TYR A 47 -16.70 -15.81 -0.43
C TYR A 47 -16.32 -16.59 0.82
N ARG A 48 -17.31 -17.21 1.47
CA ARG A 48 -17.10 -18.09 2.63
C ARG A 48 -17.33 -19.56 2.20
N PRO A 49 -16.35 -20.47 2.45
CA PRO A 49 -16.54 -21.89 2.20
C PRO A 49 -17.74 -22.49 2.94
N LYS A 50 -18.32 -23.56 2.41
CA LYS A 50 -19.38 -24.32 3.09
C LYS A 50 -18.85 -24.95 4.37
N GLY A 51 -19.68 -24.88 5.42
CA GLY A 51 -19.30 -25.40 6.72
C GLY A 51 -18.22 -24.57 7.40
N ASP A 52 -18.16 -23.26 7.14
CA ASP A 52 -17.32 -22.28 7.84
C ASP A 52 -17.40 -22.48 9.36
N VAL A 53 -16.40 -23.17 9.91
CA VAL A 53 -16.27 -23.48 11.34
C VAL A 53 -15.05 -22.78 11.90
N SER A 54 -15.04 -22.51 13.20
CA SER A 54 -13.94 -21.81 13.87
C SER A 54 -12.58 -22.52 13.80
N THR A 55 -12.53 -23.76 13.30
CA THR A 55 -11.32 -24.59 13.19
C THR A 55 -10.64 -24.54 11.82
N MET A 56 -11.15 -23.76 10.85
CA MET A 56 -10.47 -23.58 9.57
C MET A 56 -9.31 -22.60 9.72
N PRO A 57 -8.19 -22.81 9.00
CA PRO A 57 -7.12 -21.84 9.01
C PRO A 57 -7.58 -20.52 8.39
N THR A 58 -7.12 -19.44 8.97
CA THR A 58 -7.42 -18.07 8.56
C THR A 58 -6.25 -17.51 7.76
N ILE A 59 -6.58 -16.78 6.69
CA ILE A 59 -5.61 -16.07 5.86
C ILE A 59 -6.03 -14.61 5.79
N TRP A 60 -5.17 -13.72 6.28
CA TRP A 60 -5.33 -12.29 6.08
C TRP A 60 -4.68 -11.86 4.77
N MET A 61 -5.42 -11.16 3.92
CA MET A 61 -4.92 -10.67 2.64
C MET A 61 -4.87 -9.15 2.64
N PHE A 62 -3.69 -8.61 2.35
CA PHE A 62 -3.37 -7.19 2.25
C PHE A 62 -3.00 -6.83 0.81
N GLY A 63 -3.22 -5.57 0.46
CA GLY A 63 -2.90 -5.04 -0.86
C GLY A 63 -3.65 -3.75 -1.17
N GLY A 64 -3.36 -3.21 -2.34
CA GLY A 64 -4.04 -2.06 -2.90
C GLY A 64 -5.48 -2.31 -3.39
N SER A 65 -5.94 -1.44 -4.28
CA SER A 65 -7.26 -1.51 -4.94
C SER A 65 -7.51 -2.81 -5.72
N THR A 66 -6.44 -3.45 -6.20
CA THR A 66 -6.52 -4.77 -6.86
C THR A 66 -6.87 -5.90 -5.88
N THR A 67 -6.37 -5.85 -4.65
CA THR A 67 -6.76 -6.76 -3.55
C THR A 67 -8.14 -6.42 -3.00
N TRP A 68 -8.46 -5.13 -2.82
CA TRP A 68 -9.82 -4.66 -2.47
C TRP A 68 -10.86 -5.19 -3.48
N GLY A 69 -10.42 -5.38 -4.72
CA GLY A 69 -11.19 -5.99 -5.80
C GLY A 69 -11.95 -4.94 -6.61
N GLU A 70 -11.32 -3.82 -6.96
CA GLU A 70 -11.94 -2.80 -7.81
C GLU A 70 -12.25 -3.40 -9.20
N GLY A 71 -13.52 -3.36 -9.57
CA GLY A 71 -14.08 -4.03 -10.74
C GLY A 71 -14.62 -5.44 -10.49
N GLN A 72 -14.62 -5.91 -9.23
CA GLN A 72 -14.98 -7.27 -8.85
C GLN A 72 -16.03 -7.27 -7.73
N ARG A 73 -17.10 -8.06 -7.90
CA ARG A 73 -18.14 -8.24 -6.87
C ARG A 73 -17.56 -9.03 -5.68
N ASP A 74 -18.19 -8.92 -4.50
CA ASP A 74 -17.76 -9.59 -3.25
C ASP A 74 -17.25 -11.01 -3.47
N ASP A 75 -18.07 -11.80 -4.14
CA ASP A 75 -17.89 -13.23 -4.37
C ASP A 75 -16.82 -13.57 -5.42
N TYR A 76 -16.21 -12.57 -6.05
CA TYR A 76 -15.35 -12.70 -7.23
C TYR A 76 -14.05 -11.87 -7.12
N THR A 77 -13.69 -11.44 -5.91
CA THR A 77 -12.36 -10.89 -5.62
C THR A 77 -11.30 -11.98 -5.67
N ILE A 78 -10.01 -11.59 -5.70
CA ILE A 78 -8.89 -12.55 -5.59
C ILE A 78 -9.05 -13.42 -4.32
N ALA A 79 -9.32 -12.80 -3.17
CA ALA A 79 -9.57 -13.49 -1.91
C ALA A 79 -10.72 -14.50 -2.03
N SER A 80 -11.83 -14.10 -2.66
CA SER A 80 -12.97 -15.00 -2.89
C SER A 80 -12.63 -16.19 -3.76
N TYR A 81 -11.83 -15.99 -4.81
CA TYR A 81 -11.38 -17.10 -5.65
C TYR A 81 -10.40 -18.03 -4.94
N VAL A 82 -9.47 -17.50 -4.12
CA VAL A 82 -8.60 -18.33 -3.28
C VAL A 82 -9.43 -19.19 -2.32
N ALA A 83 -10.43 -18.61 -1.65
CA ALA A 83 -11.33 -19.36 -0.77
C ALA A 83 -12.06 -20.50 -1.52
N ARG A 84 -12.62 -20.22 -2.72
CA ARG A 84 -13.27 -21.25 -3.55
C ARG A 84 -12.31 -22.34 -4.02
N LEU A 85 -11.10 -21.98 -4.44
CA LEU A 85 -10.08 -22.94 -4.89
C LEU A 85 -9.65 -23.85 -3.75
N SER A 86 -9.47 -23.29 -2.56
CA SER A 86 -9.11 -24.03 -1.34
C SER A 86 -10.19 -25.04 -0.95
N GLU A 87 -11.46 -24.64 -0.99
CA GLU A 87 -12.61 -25.50 -0.72
C GLU A 87 -12.70 -26.65 -1.74
N ARG A 88 -12.57 -26.33 -3.03
CA ARG A 88 -12.57 -27.32 -4.11
C ARG A 88 -11.46 -28.36 -3.93
N ASP A 89 -10.31 -27.95 -3.42
CA ASP A 89 -9.15 -28.81 -3.18
C ASP A 89 -9.23 -29.57 -1.84
N GLY A 90 -10.33 -29.46 -1.08
CA GLY A 90 -10.52 -30.15 0.21
C GLY A 90 -9.73 -29.56 1.38
N LEU A 91 -9.24 -28.34 1.21
CA LEU A 91 -8.40 -27.59 2.14
C LEU A 91 -9.02 -26.20 2.40
N PRO A 92 -10.29 -26.11 2.84
CA PRO A 92 -10.98 -24.81 2.92
C PRO A 92 -10.26 -23.85 3.86
N VAL A 93 -10.11 -22.60 3.44
CA VAL A 93 -9.54 -21.53 4.27
C VAL A 93 -10.51 -20.37 4.43
N ARG A 94 -10.45 -19.68 5.56
CA ARG A 94 -11.19 -18.44 5.78
C ARG A 94 -10.33 -17.25 5.35
N MET A 95 -10.76 -16.54 4.31
CA MET A 95 -10.07 -15.33 3.82
C MET A 95 -10.65 -14.07 4.46
N ASP A 96 -9.80 -13.26 5.09
CA ASP A 96 -10.15 -11.91 5.53
C ASP A 96 -9.37 -10.90 4.67
N ASN A 97 -10.11 -10.14 3.87
CA ASN A 97 -9.56 -9.24 2.86
C ASN A 97 -9.50 -7.80 3.42
N TYR A 98 -8.30 -7.37 3.77
CA TYR A 98 -7.94 -6.04 4.25
C TYR A 98 -7.46 -5.10 3.13
N GLY A 99 -7.61 -5.50 1.86
CA GLY A 99 -7.18 -4.66 0.75
C GLY A 99 -7.88 -3.30 0.79
N GLU A 100 -7.16 -2.24 0.40
CA GLU A 100 -7.69 -0.88 0.41
C GLU A 100 -7.12 -0.06 -0.76
N ARG A 101 -7.93 0.87 -1.28
CA ARG A 101 -7.64 1.55 -2.53
C ARG A 101 -6.46 2.50 -2.37
N GLY A 102 -5.50 2.43 -3.29
CA GLY A 102 -4.32 3.29 -3.30
C GLY A 102 -3.30 3.01 -2.18
N TRP A 103 -3.42 1.89 -1.47
CA TRP A 103 -2.49 1.54 -0.39
C TRP A 103 -1.17 0.97 -0.88
N THR A 104 -0.09 1.38 -0.21
CA THR A 104 1.25 0.81 -0.37
C THR A 104 1.50 -0.28 0.69
N HIS A 105 2.50 -1.12 0.44
CA HIS A 105 2.98 -2.12 1.39
C HIS A 105 3.30 -1.52 2.78
N PHE A 106 3.72 -0.25 2.85
CA PHE A 106 3.99 0.41 4.12
C PHE A 106 2.71 0.60 4.96
N GLN A 107 1.61 1.05 4.33
CA GLN A 107 0.32 1.19 5.02
C GLN A 107 -0.20 -0.18 5.45
N GLU A 108 -0.02 -1.20 4.61
CA GLU A 108 -0.39 -2.59 4.90
C GLU A 108 0.39 -3.17 6.06
N MET A 109 1.70 -2.94 6.13
CA MET A 109 2.55 -3.37 7.25
C MET A 109 2.12 -2.74 8.57
N ILE A 110 1.78 -1.44 8.57
CA ILE A 110 1.25 -0.76 9.77
C ILE A 110 -0.09 -1.36 10.19
N LEU A 111 -1.01 -1.58 9.26
CA LEU A 111 -2.28 -2.23 9.59
C LEU A 111 -2.04 -3.66 10.12
N TYR A 112 -1.16 -4.43 9.50
CA TYR A 112 -0.85 -5.78 9.94
C TYR A 112 -0.32 -5.81 11.38
N GLU A 113 0.58 -4.88 11.74
CA GLU A 113 1.05 -4.71 13.12
C GLU A 113 -0.09 -4.39 14.09
N GLN A 114 -1.00 -3.49 13.70
CA GLN A 114 -2.17 -3.11 14.50
C GLN A 114 -3.12 -4.31 14.72
N GLU A 115 -3.46 -5.05 13.67
CA GLU A 115 -4.38 -6.20 13.76
C GLU A 115 -3.76 -7.33 14.58
N LEU A 116 -2.46 -7.62 14.42
CA LEU A 116 -1.73 -8.58 15.25
C LEU A 116 -1.69 -8.18 16.73
N GLY A 117 -1.77 -6.87 17.03
CA GLY A 117 -1.85 -6.34 18.39
C GLY A 117 -3.25 -6.43 19.01
N LEU A 118 -4.30 -6.46 18.18
CA LEU A 118 -5.71 -6.38 18.61
C LEU A 118 -6.43 -7.73 18.58
N HIS A 119 -6.00 -8.64 17.71
CA HIS A 119 -6.69 -9.88 17.42
C HIS A 119 -5.77 -11.09 17.53
N ALA A 120 -6.38 -12.29 17.54
CA ALA A 120 -5.61 -13.51 17.37
C ALA A 120 -4.94 -13.48 15.98
N ALA A 121 -3.65 -13.81 15.94
CA ALA A 121 -2.89 -13.86 14.70
C ALA A 121 -3.52 -14.88 13.73
N PRO A 122 -3.48 -14.62 12.42
CA PRO A 122 -3.93 -15.58 11.43
C PRO A 122 -2.90 -16.70 11.28
N ASP A 123 -3.29 -17.81 10.68
CA ASP A 123 -2.36 -18.89 10.35
C ASP A 123 -1.42 -18.48 9.20
N PHE A 124 -1.95 -17.68 8.27
CA PHE A 124 -1.23 -17.18 7.11
C PHE A 124 -1.53 -15.71 6.83
N SER A 125 -0.61 -15.04 6.15
CA SER A 125 -0.89 -13.75 5.53
C SER A 125 -0.39 -13.67 4.09
N ILE A 126 -1.09 -12.89 3.27
CA ILE A 126 -0.76 -12.65 1.86
C ILE A 126 -0.66 -11.13 1.68
N PHE A 127 0.45 -10.68 1.11
CA PHE A 127 0.65 -9.30 0.66
C PHE A 127 0.74 -9.32 -0.88
N TYR A 128 -0.05 -8.48 -1.54
CA TYR A 128 -0.16 -8.44 -3.00
C TYR A 128 0.03 -7.00 -3.47
N ASP A 129 1.25 -6.73 -3.93
CA ASP A 129 1.84 -5.40 -4.04
C ASP A 129 2.40 -5.13 -5.45
N GLY A 130 2.72 -3.87 -5.73
CA GLY A 130 3.66 -3.47 -6.78
C GLY A 130 3.23 -2.23 -7.56
N ALA A 131 1.91 -2.05 -7.77
CA ALA A 131 1.43 -0.91 -8.56
C ALA A 131 1.51 0.39 -7.77
N ASN A 132 1.01 0.37 -6.53
CA ASN A 132 0.99 1.55 -5.67
C ASN A 132 2.40 1.91 -5.17
N GLU A 133 3.31 0.93 -5.06
CA GLU A 133 4.72 1.17 -4.76
C GLU A 133 5.30 2.15 -5.78
N ILE A 134 5.08 1.91 -7.07
CA ILE A 134 5.56 2.79 -8.14
C ILE A 134 4.76 4.09 -8.19
N THR A 135 3.42 4.03 -8.14
CA THR A 135 2.57 5.22 -8.21
C THR A 135 2.84 6.19 -7.05
N SER A 136 3.15 5.68 -5.86
CA SER A 136 3.44 6.53 -4.69
C SER A 136 4.69 7.40 -4.90
N GLN A 137 5.71 6.88 -5.58
CA GLN A 137 6.95 7.61 -5.86
C GLN A 137 6.73 8.71 -6.90
N SER A 138 5.89 8.43 -7.90
CA SER A 138 5.50 9.40 -8.92
C SER A 138 4.67 10.60 -8.39
N LEU A 139 4.14 10.49 -7.16
CA LEU A 139 3.36 11.54 -6.50
C LEU A 139 4.22 12.38 -5.53
N LEU A 140 5.52 12.54 -5.84
CA LEU A 140 6.51 13.37 -5.13
C LEU A 140 6.97 12.86 -3.76
N ASN A 141 6.52 11.67 -3.33
CA ASN A 141 7.05 10.99 -2.14
C ASN A 141 8.30 10.17 -2.51
N VAL A 142 9.39 10.85 -2.80
CA VAL A 142 10.61 10.21 -3.30
C VAL A 142 11.33 9.44 -2.19
N ALA A 143 11.53 8.15 -2.42
CA ALA A 143 12.37 7.23 -1.64
C ALA A 143 12.04 7.10 -0.15
N ILE A 144 10.80 7.39 0.25
CA ILE A 144 10.36 7.17 1.64
C ILE A 144 9.15 6.24 1.72
N PRO A 145 9.07 5.44 2.80
CA PRO A 145 7.85 4.70 3.11
C PRO A 145 6.76 5.67 3.59
N THR A 146 5.68 5.79 2.83
CA THR A 146 4.55 6.66 3.16
C THR A 146 3.27 6.22 2.42
N HIS A 147 2.17 6.92 2.67
CA HIS A 147 0.90 6.76 1.97
C HIS A 147 0.83 7.62 0.70
N THR A 148 0.04 7.19 -0.29
CA THR A 148 -0.07 7.84 -1.61
C THR A 148 -0.55 9.29 -1.58
N LEU A 149 -1.26 9.71 -0.52
CA LEU A 149 -1.80 11.06 -0.36
C LEU A 149 -0.97 12.01 0.52
N ALA A 150 0.23 11.61 0.96
CA ALA A 150 1.02 12.36 1.96
C ALA A 150 1.30 13.81 1.54
N TYR A 151 1.63 14.02 0.27
CA TYR A 151 1.84 15.34 -0.31
C TYR A 151 0.57 16.21 -0.22
N THR A 152 -0.58 15.68 -0.66
CA THR A 152 -1.87 16.40 -0.64
C THR A 152 -2.24 16.83 0.78
N TYR A 153 -2.07 15.96 1.76
CA TYR A 153 -2.34 16.31 3.16
C TYR A 153 -1.37 17.35 3.69
N ALA A 154 -0.09 17.28 3.33
CA ALA A 154 0.89 18.28 3.75
C ALA A 154 0.56 19.68 3.22
N GLU A 155 0.16 19.76 1.94
CA GLU A 155 -0.31 21.02 1.36
C GLU A 155 -1.55 21.53 2.08
N MET A 156 -2.55 20.68 2.31
CA MET A 156 -3.80 21.06 2.96
C MET A 156 -3.61 21.51 4.42
N LEU A 157 -2.71 20.86 5.17
CA LEU A 157 -2.51 21.12 6.60
C LEU A 157 -1.53 22.26 6.86
N ALA A 158 -0.45 22.33 6.10
CA ALA A 158 0.68 23.22 6.38
C ALA A 158 0.88 24.32 5.33
N GLY A 159 0.16 24.27 4.19
CA GLY A 159 0.39 25.16 3.06
C GLY A 159 1.80 25.02 2.47
N LYS A 160 2.44 23.87 2.67
CA LYS A 160 3.83 23.58 2.28
C LYS A 160 3.93 22.18 1.67
N THR A 161 4.86 22.04 0.73
CA THR A 161 5.25 20.76 0.15
C THR A 161 6.19 20.02 1.11
N ILE A 162 6.13 18.69 1.13
CA ILE A 162 7.14 17.85 1.78
C ILE A 162 7.94 17.19 0.66
N ALA A 163 9.12 17.72 0.36
CA ALA A 163 10.09 17.00 -0.45
C ALA A 163 10.84 16.02 0.47
N THR A 164 10.79 14.73 0.16
CA THR A 164 11.31 13.67 1.04
C THR A 164 12.69 13.17 0.62
N ARG A 165 13.19 13.65 -0.53
CA ARG A 165 14.61 13.55 -0.85
C ARG A 165 15.34 14.51 0.08
N PHE A 166 15.78 14.02 1.24
CA PHE A 166 16.88 14.66 1.92
C PHE A 166 18.03 14.65 0.92
N THR A 167 18.30 15.79 0.28
CA THR A 167 19.59 15.94 -0.38
C THR A 167 20.61 15.74 0.71
N GLU A 168 21.31 14.59 0.72
CA GLU A 168 22.60 14.49 1.37
C GLU A 168 23.53 15.45 0.64
N GLN A 169 23.41 16.74 0.95
CA GLN A 169 24.52 17.63 0.76
C GLN A 169 25.63 17.10 1.68
N PRO A 170 26.87 16.94 1.20
CA PRO A 170 27.97 16.57 2.08
C PRO A 170 27.99 17.59 3.22
N GLN A 171 27.71 17.15 4.44
CA GLN A 171 27.77 18.07 5.57
C GLN A 171 29.23 18.49 5.74
N PRO A 172 29.57 19.79 5.69
CA PRO A 172 30.86 20.24 6.18
C PRO A 172 30.96 19.84 7.65
N GLU A 173 32.16 19.44 8.10
CA GLU A 173 32.41 19.03 9.48
C GLU A 173 31.86 20.07 10.46
N THR A 174 30.76 19.73 11.13
CA THR A 174 30.03 20.66 12.00
C THR A 174 30.66 20.67 13.39
N SER A 175 30.95 21.86 13.90
CA SER A 175 31.49 22.02 15.25
C SER A 175 30.41 21.78 16.32
N LEU A 176 30.81 21.40 17.54
CA LEU A 176 29.88 21.29 18.69
C LEU A 176 29.11 22.60 18.95
N SER A 177 29.67 23.74 18.55
CA SER A 177 29.00 25.05 18.66
C SER A 177 27.83 25.20 17.70
N GLU A 178 27.94 24.71 16.46
CA GLU A 178 26.86 24.72 15.47
C GLU A 178 25.78 23.69 15.78
N LEU A 179 26.15 22.53 16.31
CA LEU A 179 25.19 21.53 16.80
C LEU A 179 24.36 22.10 17.95
N TYR A 180 25.00 22.78 18.91
CA TYR A 180 24.29 23.45 20.00
C TYR A 180 23.40 24.60 19.48
N HIS A 181 23.87 25.36 18.49
CA HIS A 181 23.12 26.47 17.91
C HIS A 181 21.91 25.99 17.07
N THR A 182 22.03 24.85 16.41
CA THR A 182 20.96 24.21 15.64
C THR A 182 19.96 23.53 16.58
N TYR A 183 20.46 22.79 17.57
CA TYR A 183 19.63 22.17 18.61
C TYR A 183 18.80 23.21 19.36
N SER A 184 19.38 24.32 19.80
CA SER A 184 18.65 25.39 20.49
C SER A 184 17.63 26.11 19.59
N LYS A 185 17.90 26.25 18.28
CA LYS A 185 16.94 26.81 17.31
C LYS A 185 15.76 25.89 17.01
N HIS A 186 15.93 24.58 17.05
CA HIS A 186 14.90 23.63 16.60
C HIS A 186 14.20 22.87 17.74
N SER A 187 14.84 22.73 18.91
CA SER A 187 14.28 22.05 20.08
C SER A 187 13.05 22.75 20.65
N ALA A 188 11.94 22.01 20.76
CA ALA A 188 10.71 22.47 21.38
C ALA A 188 10.92 22.82 22.87
N ILE A 189 11.82 22.13 23.57
CA ILE A 189 12.15 22.40 24.97
C ILE A 189 12.82 23.77 25.12
N HIS A 190 13.78 24.09 24.25
CA HIS A 190 14.44 25.40 24.26
C HIS A 190 13.48 26.54 23.87
N LYS A 191 12.56 26.29 22.92
CA LYS A 191 11.52 27.24 22.52
C LYS A 191 10.51 27.52 23.64
N VAL A 192 10.10 26.50 24.40
CA VAL A 192 9.23 26.65 25.57
C VAL A 192 9.93 27.44 26.69
N VAL A 193 11.22 27.19 26.93
CA VAL A 193 12.01 27.96 27.91
C VAL A 193 12.21 29.42 27.48
N ALA A 194 12.39 29.68 26.18
CA ALA A 194 12.48 31.02 25.62
C ALA A 194 11.15 31.80 25.72
N TRP A 195 10.00 31.10 25.71
CA TRP A 195 8.67 31.68 25.83
C TRP A 195 8.39 32.32 27.21
N PHE A 196 9.12 31.91 28.25
CA PHE A 196 9.04 32.49 29.59
C PHE A 196 9.97 33.69 29.83
N ARG A 197 10.67 34.19 28.80
CA ARG A 197 11.50 35.42 28.87
C ARG A 197 10.87 36.55 28.05
N PRO A 198 10.78 37.78 28.55
CA PRO A 198 10.23 38.90 27.77
C PRO A 198 11.17 39.25 26.60
N SER A 199 10.64 39.22 25.38
CA SER A 199 11.37 39.43 24.12
C SER A 199 11.88 40.88 23.92
N PRO A 200 12.84 41.04 23.01
CA PRO A 200 12.56 41.89 21.87
C PRO A 200 12.90 41.23 20.53
N ALA A 201 12.21 41.70 19.49
CA ALA A 201 12.41 41.47 18.05
C ALA A 201 11.97 40.11 17.48
N ALA A 202 10.99 40.21 16.57
CA ALA A 202 10.59 39.17 15.65
C ALA A 202 11.80 38.70 14.81
N ALA A 203 12.08 37.40 14.84
CA ALA A 203 12.96 36.75 13.88
C ALA A 203 12.08 35.96 12.90
N SER A 204 12.10 36.37 11.64
CA SER A 204 11.53 35.63 10.54
C SER A 204 12.15 34.23 10.48
N THR A 205 11.30 33.20 10.55
CA THR A 205 11.72 31.85 10.18
C THR A 205 11.82 31.80 8.66
N GLY A 206 13.04 32.01 8.16
CA GLY A 206 13.37 31.78 6.76
C GLY A 206 13.21 30.31 6.40
N GLN A 207 12.05 29.99 5.84
CA GLN A 207 11.86 29.07 4.73
C GLN A 207 10.75 29.74 3.91
N GLY A 208 11.14 30.30 2.77
CA GLY A 208 10.25 31.11 1.95
C GLY A 208 8.99 30.34 1.58
N ALA A 209 7.86 31.03 1.59
CA ALA A 209 6.71 30.63 0.81
C ALA A 209 7.13 30.76 -0.67
N GLY A 210 7.67 29.70 -1.25
CA GLY A 210 8.25 29.77 -2.60
C GLY A 210 9.05 28.57 -3.08
N ASP A 211 9.32 27.56 -2.24
CA ASP A 211 10.02 26.35 -2.69
C ASP A 211 9.02 25.40 -3.37
N ALA A 212 8.53 25.79 -4.55
CA ALA A 212 8.02 24.82 -5.51
C ALA A 212 9.15 23.80 -5.78
N PRO A 213 8.86 22.49 -5.85
CA PRO A 213 9.87 21.50 -6.20
C PRO A 213 10.65 21.99 -7.44
N GLY A 214 11.97 22.15 -7.35
CA GLY A 214 12.78 22.60 -8.49
C GLY A 214 12.77 21.60 -9.67
N GLU A 215 13.34 21.96 -10.82
CA GLU A 215 13.41 21.09 -12.02
C GLU A 215 14.04 19.71 -11.74
N GLU A 216 14.95 19.62 -10.77
CA GLU A 216 15.57 18.35 -10.34
C GLU A 216 14.58 17.41 -9.64
N PHE A 217 13.52 17.94 -9.03
CA PHE A 217 12.51 17.18 -8.29
C PHE A 217 11.44 16.55 -9.18
N THR A 218 11.17 17.14 -10.34
CA THR A 218 10.19 16.61 -11.30
C THR A 218 10.83 15.92 -12.49
N GLY A 219 12.15 15.70 -12.46
CA GLY A 219 12.87 15.20 -13.63
C GLY A 219 12.69 16.11 -14.86
N GLY A 220 12.58 17.43 -14.62
CA GLY A 220 12.34 18.43 -15.66
C GLY A 220 10.86 18.63 -16.06
N GLN A 221 9.89 18.02 -15.37
CA GLN A 221 8.47 18.16 -15.72
C GLN A 221 7.80 19.40 -15.12
N GLN A 222 6.89 20.00 -15.88
CA GLN A 222 6.18 21.24 -15.51
C GLN A 222 5.25 21.04 -14.30
N GLN A 223 5.29 22.02 -13.39
CA GLN A 223 4.45 22.08 -12.19
C GLN A 223 3.47 23.24 -12.27
N GLY A 224 2.30 23.06 -11.65
CA GLY A 224 1.39 24.15 -11.34
C GLY A 224 2.00 25.11 -10.30
N ALA A 225 1.44 26.31 -10.18
CA ALA A 225 1.92 27.35 -9.26
C ALA A 225 1.87 26.97 -7.76
N ASN A 226 1.19 25.87 -7.42
CA ASN A 226 1.12 25.25 -6.10
C ASN A 226 2.15 24.12 -5.89
N GLY A 227 2.97 23.78 -6.90
CA GLY A 227 3.88 22.62 -6.85
C GLY A 227 3.21 21.29 -7.28
N SER A 228 1.90 21.28 -7.52
CA SER A 228 1.22 20.07 -8.00
C SER A 228 1.64 19.71 -9.42
N VAL A 229 2.08 18.46 -9.62
CA VAL A 229 2.30 17.88 -10.95
C VAL A 229 1.07 17.04 -11.30
N SER A 230 0.13 17.61 -12.05
CA SER A 230 -1.08 16.88 -12.45
C SER A 230 -0.84 15.86 -13.58
N ASN A 231 0.31 15.96 -14.27
CA ASN A 231 0.69 15.14 -15.43
C ASN A 231 2.06 14.46 -15.24
N TYR A 232 2.38 14.04 -14.01
CA TYR A 232 3.67 13.42 -13.74
C TYR A 232 3.82 12.14 -14.57
N GLN A 233 4.95 11.98 -15.26
CA GLN A 233 5.27 10.74 -15.96
C GLN A 233 6.28 9.96 -15.12
N THR A 234 5.91 8.73 -14.78
CA THR A 234 6.76 7.79 -14.05
C THR A 234 8.12 7.65 -14.73
N THR A 235 9.18 7.81 -13.94
CA THR A 235 10.57 7.71 -14.36
C THR A 235 11.17 6.35 -13.98
N PRO A 236 12.27 5.91 -14.62
CA PRO A 236 12.98 4.70 -14.19
C PRO A 236 13.47 4.76 -12.74
N GLN A 237 13.80 5.96 -12.24
CA GLN A 237 14.24 6.17 -10.86
C GLN A 237 13.12 5.90 -9.86
N ASP A 238 11.87 6.25 -10.18
CA ASP A 238 10.71 5.94 -9.33
C ASP A 238 10.58 4.43 -9.10
N GLY A 239 10.87 3.63 -10.14
CA GLY A 239 10.94 2.18 -10.04
C GLY A 239 12.02 1.69 -9.08
N THR A 240 13.23 2.24 -9.20
CA THR A 240 14.34 1.93 -8.29
C THR A 240 14.01 2.31 -6.84
N ASP A 241 13.39 3.46 -6.61
CA ASP A 241 13.03 3.93 -5.27
C ASP A 241 11.88 3.10 -4.69
N ALA A 242 10.86 2.79 -5.50
CA ALA A 242 9.77 1.89 -5.14
C ALA A 242 10.28 0.51 -4.70
N GLY A 243 11.17 -0.10 -5.49
CA GLY A 243 11.77 -1.40 -5.18
C GLY A 243 12.54 -1.38 -3.86
N LYS A 244 13.35 -0.33 -3.59
CA LYS A 244 14.08 -0.18 -2.32
C LYS A 244 13.15 0.02 -1.12
N VAL A 245 12.12 0.86 -1.26
CA VAL A 245 11.15 1.11 -0.19
C VAL A 245 10.39 -0.17 0.13
N TYR A 246 9.94 -0.88 -0.90
CA TYR A 246 9.27 -2.18 -0.76
C TYR A 246 10.15 -3.22 -0.05
N GLU A 247 11.39 -3.40 -0.52
CA GLU A 247 12.32 -4.38 0.05
C GLU A 247 12.63 -4.11 1.53
N ASN A 248 12.71 -2.84 1.93
CA ASN A 248 12.84 -2.45 3.34
C ASN A 248 11.57 -2.76 4.15
N GLY A 249 10.39 -2.40 3.62
CA GLY A 249 9.10 -2.68 4.26
C GLY A 249 8.87 -4.18 4.46
N LYS A 250 9.21 -4.99 3.44
CA LYS A 250 9.17 -6.44 3.50
C LYS A 250 9.93 -7.01 4.70
N GLN A 251 11.11 -6.49 5.03
CA GLN A 251 11.89 -6.99 6.17
C GLN A 251 11.14 -6.80 7.50
N LEU A 252 10.44 -5.68 7.66
CA LEU A 252 9.62 -5.40 8.84
C LEU A 252 8.41 -6.33 8.90
N THR A 253 7.70 -6.50 7.78
CA THR A 253 6.59 -7.45 7.65
C THR A 253 7.04 -8.86 8.02
N MET A 254 8.16 -9.35 7.49
CA MET A 254 8.69 -10.67 7.80
C MET A 254 9.13 -10.82 9.26
N ALA A 255 9.65 -9.75 9.87
CA ALA A 255 9.99 -9.76 11.29
C ALA A 255 8.75 -9.85 12.18
N LEU A 256 7.66 -9.14 11.84
CA LEU A 256 6.36 -9.25 12.51
C LEU A 256 5.79 -10.66 12.35
N SER A 257 5.75 -11.19 11.14
CA SER A 257 5.25 -12.53 10.86
C SER A 257 6.01 -13.61 11.65
N LYS A 258 7.33 -13.52 11.71
CA LYS A 258 8.14 -14.42 12.55
C LYS A 258 7.82 -14.28 14.04
N ARG A 259 7.59 -13.06 14.53
CA ARG A 259 7.27 -12.81 15.95
C ARG A 259 5.93 -13.41 16.36
N TYR A 260 4.94 -13.37 15.46
CA TYR A 260 3.58 -13.84 15.71
C TYR A 260 3.32 -15.26 15.17
N ASP A 261 4.36 -15.95 14.70
CA ASP A 261 4.28 -17.29 14.10
C ASP A 261 3.30 -17.38 12.90
N VAL A 262 3.21 -16.30 12.13
CA VAL A 262 2.39 -16.24 10.91
C VAL A 262 3.26 -16.58 9.71
N ARG A 263 2.79 -17.49 8.85
CA ARG A 263 3.47 -17.76 7.59
C ARG A 263 2.98 -16.80 6.50
N SER A 264 3.85 -15.88 6.09
CA SER A 264 3.52 -14.86 5.09
C SER A 264 3.99 -15.20 3.68
N PHE A 265 3.19 -14.79 2.70
CA PHE A 265 3.49 -14.83 1.28
C PHE A 265 3.44 -13.41 0.72
N LEU A 266 4.45 -13.02 -0.03
CA LEU A 266 4.52 -11.71 -0.67
C LEU A 266 4.54 -11.90 -2.17
N PHE A 267 3.63 -11.25 -2.88
CA PHE A 267 3.48 -11.35 -4.31
C PHE A 267 3.67 -9.99 -4.97
N TRP A 268 4.50 -9.95 -6.00
CA TRP A 268 4.58 -8.79 -6.89
C TRP A 268 3.63 -8.97 -8.07
N GLN A 269 2.68 -8.05 -8.21
CA GLN A 269 1.49 -8.26 -9.02
C GLN A 269 1.67 -8.01 -10.52
N PRO A 270 0.81 -8.61 -11.37
CA PRO A 270 0.66 -8.20 -12.76
C PRO A 270 0.08 -6.79 -12.90
N VAL A 271 0.59 -6.07 -13.89
CA VAL A 271 0.09 -4.77 -14.36
C VAL A 271 -0.01 -4.79 -15.89
N GLY A 272 -0.99 -4.09 -16.44
CA GLY A 272 -1.25 -3.98 -17.88
C GLY A 272 -0.32 -3.00 -18.60
N TYR A 273 0.51 -2.25 -17.87
CA TYR A 273 1.57 -1.40 -18.40
C TYR A 273 2.91 -1.87 -17.83
N ASN A 274 3.86 -2.17 -18.70
CA ASN A 274 5.19 -2.60 -18.27
C ASN A 274 6.24 -1.71 -18.96
N GLY A 275 6.75 -0.72 -18.22
CA GLY A 275 7.81 0.19 -18.64
C GLY A 275 9.08 0.05 -17.80
N GLU A 276 10.07 0.91 -18.05
CA GLU A 276 11.37 0.84 -17.36
C GLU A 276 11.25 0.97 -15.84
N ALA A 277 10.29 1.75 -15.33
CA ALA A 277 10.04 1.86 -13.89
C ALA A 277 9.60 0.52 -13.28
N GLN A 278 8.69 -0.19 -13.93
CA GLN A 278 8.24 -1.51 -13.49
C GLN A 278 9.39 -2.51 -13.52
N GLN A 279 10.20 -2.50 -14.58
CA GLN A 279 11.36 -3.37 -14.68
C GLN A 279 12.39 -3.08 -13.58
N ASN A 280 12.73 -1.82 -13.34
CA ASN A 280 13.68 -1.43 -12.30
C ASN A 280 13.23 -1.83 -10.89
N ALA A 281 11.92 -1.75 -10.59
CA ALA A 281 11.39 -2.24 -9.33
C ALA A 281 11.49 -3.77 -9.24
N ARG A 282 11.12 -4.49 -10.32
CA ARG A 282 11.18 -5.96 -10.41
C ARG A 282 12.60 -6.49 -10.25
N ASP A 283 13.60 -5.84 -10.85
CA ASP A 283 15.01 -6.24 -10.78
C ASP A 283 15.59 -6.18 -9.35
N LEU A 284 14.95 -5.44 -8.45
CA LEU A 284 15.38 -5.32 -7.04
C LEU A 284 14.69 -6.32 -6.12
N LEU A 285 13.67 -7.04 -6.59
CA LEU A 285 12.91 -7.96 -5.75
C LEU A 285 13.79 -9.13 -5.31
N THR A 286 13.78 -9.42 -4.01
CA THR A 286 14.50 -10.57 -3.46
C THR A 286 13.56 -11.54 -2.77
N SER A 287 14.01 -12.80 -2.61
CA SER A 287 13.29 -13.79 -1.79
C SER A 287 12.97 -13.21 -0.40
N PRO A 288 11.77 -13.47 0.17
CA PRO A 288 10.75 -14.41 -0.28
C PRO A 288 9.67 -13.84 -1.21
N THR A 289 9.87 -12.67 -1.81
CA THR A 289 8.91 -12.10 -2.77
C THR A 289 8.76 -13.02 -3.98
N ILE A 290 7.53 -13.34 -4.34
CA ILE A 290 7.17 -14.16 -5.48
C ILE A 290 6.72 -13.22 -6.61
N ASP A 291 7.52 -13.11 -7.65
CA ASP A 291 7.14 -12.32 -8.83
C ASP A 291 6.13 -13.10 -9.68
N ILE A 292 4.90 -12.57 -9.74
CA ILE A 292 3.81 -13.11 -10.57
C ILE A 292 3.36 -12.09 -11.63
N ALA A 293 4.19 -11.09 -11.92
CA ALA A 293 3.84 -9.98 -12.82
C ALA A 293 3.47 -10.44 -14.24
N ASP A 294 3.98 -11.58 -14.68
CA ASP A 294 3.73 -12.10 -16.02
C ASP A 294 2.49 -13.00 -16.11
N THR A 295 1.76 -13.22 -15.00
CA THR A 295 0.58 -14.12 -14.93
C THR A 295 -0.49 -13.77 -15.96
N LEU A 296 -0.65 -12.48 -16.25
CA LEU A 296 -1.68 -11.96 -17.16
C LEU A 296 -1.12 -11.51 -18.51
N ALA A 297 0.15 -11.79 -18.81
CA ALA A 297 0.80 -11.33 -20.06
C ALA A 297 0.09 -11.84 -21.32
N ALA A 298 -0.46 -13.06 -21.28
CA ALA A 298 -1.24 -13.65 -22.37
C ALA A 298 -2.74 -13.28 -22.35
N HIS A 299 -3.16 -12.46 -21.37
CA HIS A 299 -4.56 -12.15 -21.09
C HIS A 299 -4.84 -10.64 -20.99
N PRO A 300 -4.39 -9.80 -21.95
CA PRO A 300 -4.61 -8.36 -21.87
C PRO A 300 -6.10 -7.96 -21.80
N GLU A 301 -7.00 -8.81 -22.30
CA GLU A 301 -8.45 -8.61 -22.29
C GLU A 301 -9.09 -8.58 -20.89
N VAL A 302 -8.39 -9.10 -19.87
CA VAL A 302 -8.92 -9.16 -18.50
C VAL A 302 -8.71 -7.86 -17.73
N PHE A 303 -7.82 -6.99 -18.21
CA PHE A 303 -7.59 -5.68 -17.63
C PHE A 303 -8.78 -4.73 -17.90
N ILE A 304 -9.18 -4.00 -16.87
CA ILE A 304 -10.16 -2.91 -16.95
C ILE A 304 -9.44 -1.61 -17.28
N ASP A 305 -8.29 -1.42 -16.65
CA ASP A 305 -7.33 -0.35 -16.86
C ASP A 305 -5.91 -0.91 -16.67
N GLY A 306 -4.93 -0.04 -16.43
CA GLY A 306 -3.55 -0.45 -16.26
C GLY A 306 -3.23 -1.37 -15.07
N GLY A 307 -4.06 -1.43 -14.04
CA GLY A 307 -3.81 -2.24 -12.84
C GLY A 307 -4.98 -3.14 -12.44
N HIS A 308 -6.21 -2.66 -12.62
CA HIS A 308 -7.41 -3.39 -12.21
C HIS A 308 -7.82 -4.41 -13.26
N THR A 309 -8.37 -5.53 -12.78
CA THR A 309 -8.85 -6.62 -13.64
C THR A 309 -10.32 -6.91 -13.38
N ASN A 310 -10.98 -7.46 -14.40
CA ASN A 310 -12.30 -8.04 -14.24
C ASN A 310 -12.24 -9.32 -13.38
N GLU A 311 -13.41 -9.92 -13.13
CA GLU A 311 -13.52 -11.13 -12.31
C GLU A 311 -12.70 -12.32 -12.87
N GLU A 312 -12.50 -12.41 -14.19
CA GLU A 312 -11.67 -13.47 -14.78
C GLU A 312 -10.18 -13.25 -14.54
N GLY A 313 -9.70 -11.99 -14.62
CA GLY A 313 -8.33 -11.67 -14.24
C GLY A 313 -8.06 -11.94 -12.76
N ALA A 314 -9.01 -11.59 -11.88
CA ALA A 314 -8.96 -11.93 -10.46
C ALA A 314 -8.85 -13.45 -10.24
N ARG A 315 -9.61 -14.24 -11.00
CA ARG A 315 -9.55 -15.71 -10.97
C ARG A 315 -8.18 -16.24 -11.38
N LEU A 316 -7.60 -15.72 -12.46
CA LEU A 316 -6.28 -16.14 -12.96
C LEU A 316 -5.17 -15.85 -11.95
N VAL A 317 -5.19 -14.65 -11.34
CA VAL A 317 -4.26 -14.27 -10.27
C VAL A 317 -4.45 -15.17 -9.05
N ALA A 318 -5.69 -15.40 -8.61
CA ALA A 318 -5.97 -16.29 -7.48
C ALA A 318 -5.49 -17.73 -7.72
N VAL A 319 -5.59 -18.24 -8.94
CA VAL A 319 -5.03 -19.54 -9.32
C VAL A 319 -3.52 -19.55 -9.15
N GLU A 320 -2.82 -18.50 -9.58
CA GLU A 320 -1.38 -18.42 -9.41
C GLU A 320 -0.98 -18.34 -7.93
N ILE A 321 -1.59 -17.43 -7.16
CA ILE A 321 -1.38 -17.31 -5.71
C ILE A 321 -1.59 -18.66 -5.01
N TRP A 322 -2.69 -19.35 -5.32
CA TRP A 322 -3.03 -20.62 -4.66
C TRP A 322 -1.98 -21.71 -4.90
N LYS A 323 -1.28 -21.73 -6.04
CA LYS A 323 -0.19 -22.71 -6.28
C LYS A 323 0.92 -22.60 -5.23
N HIS A 324 1.24 -21.38 -4.79
CA HIS A 324 2.30 -21.11 -3.82
C HIS A 324 1.82 -21.26 -2.37
N VAL A 325 0.55 -20.93 -2.10
CA VAL A 325 -0.05 -20.99 -0.76
C VAL A 325 -0.47 -22.42 -0.38
N LYS A 326 -1.01 -23.19 -1.33
CA LYS A 326 -1.60 -24.52 -1.09
C LYS A 326 -0.68 -25.48 -0.32
N PRO A 327 0.61 -25.64 -0.62
CA PRO A 327 1.47 -26.58 0.10
C PRO A 327 1.56 -26.27 1.60
N ALA A 328 1.52 -24.99 1.97
CA ALA A 328 1.57 -24.58 3.37
C ALA A 328 0.25 -24.86 4.10
N VAL A 329 -0.88 -24.59 3.43
CA VAL A 329 -2.21 -24.91 3.97
C VAL A 329 -2.39 -26.41 4.12
N GLN A 330 -1.92 -27.20 3.15
CA GLN A 330 -1.96 -28.65 3.23
C GLN A 330 -1.19 -29.16 4.46
N LYS A 331 0.04 -28.68 4.65
CA LYS A 331 0.85 -29.02 5.82
C LYS A 331 0.16 -28.64 7.13
N TRP A 332 -0.44 -27.46 7.20
CA TRP A 332 -1.21 -27.04 8.39
C TRP A 332 -2.34 -28.02 8.70
N TYR A 333 -3.07 -28.48 7.68
CA TYR A 333 -4.13 -29.48 7.87
C TYR A 333 -3.59 -30.86 8.28
N GLU A 334 -2.39 -31.24 7.88
CA GLU A 334 -1.74 -32.48 8.33
C GLU A 334 -1.32 -32.40 9.82
N GLU A 335 -1.02 -31.21 10.32
CA GLU A 335 -0.58 -30.97 11.70
C GLU A 335 -1.74 -30.74 12.68
N HIS A 336 -2.93 -30.35 12.19
CA HIS A 336 -4.07 -29.94 13.01
C HIS A 336 -5.33 -30.81 12.84
N ARG A 337 -5.27 -31.92 12.09
CA ARG A 337 -6.38 -32.89 11.93
C ARG A 337 -6.29 -34.10 12.85
#